data_AF-A0A5J4TUQ8-F1
#
_entry.id   AF-A0A5J4TUQ8-F1
#
_cell.length_a   1.000
_cell.length_b   1.000
_cell.length_c   1.000
_cell.angle_alpha   90.00
_cell.angle_beta   90.00
_cell.angle_gamma   90.00
#
_symmetry.space_group_name_H-M   'P 1'
#
loop_
_entity.id
_entity.type
_entity.pdbx_description
1 polymer ?
#
loop_
_entity_poly.entity_id
_entity_poly.type
_entity_poly.pdbx_seq_one_letter_code
_entity_poly.pdbx_strand_id
1 'polypeptide(L)'
;MAEQSNQVQFQSEEVVNISEIPQNSVEIVKNKLYFLNINKQPLLSERDQFFTTDSTLRYKSFGLDFGPLNIGYVYRFCTMIDNLIQEHQNDNERFFYFSSFDQEKRANAIFLIVSYMTLFQNKTSQEAFEPFE
;
A
#
# COMPACT_ATOMS: atom_id res chain seq x y z
N MET A 1 -17.46 -3.14 49.51
CA MET A 1 -17.34 -4.49 48.92
C MET A 1 -17.34 -4.30 47.41
N ALA A 2 -16.52 -5.09 46.72
CA ALA A 2 -15.96 -4.83 45.38
C ALA A 2 -16.96 -4.76 44.21
N GLU A 3 -16.51 -4.09 43.14
CA GLU A 3 -16.65 -4.40 41.70
C GLU A 3 -15.76 -3.35 40.97
N GLN A 4 -14.50 -3.62 40.60
CA GLN A 4 -14.04 -4.34 39.39
C GLN A 4 -14.98 -4.16 38.19
N SER A 5 -14.60 -3.89 36.94
CA SER A 5 -13.35 -3.66 36.21
C SER A 5 -13.83 -3.39 34.78
N ASN A 6 -13.25 -2.43 34.06
CA ASN A 6 -13.03 -2.55 32.62
C ASN A 6 -12.17 -1.39 32.12
N GLN A 7 -10.86 -1.55 32.33
CA GLN A 7 -9.89 -0.88 31.48
C GLN A 7 -9.91 -1.59 30.13
N VAL A 8 -10.37 -0.89 29.10
CA VAL A 8 -10.15 -1.33 27.72
C VAL A 8 -8.64 -1.39 27.52
N GLN A 9 -8.16 -2.60 27.28
CA GLN A 9 -6.77 -2.95 27.08
C GLN A 9 -6.30 -2.27 25.79
N PHE A 10 -5.62 -1.13 25.92
CA PHE A 10 -4.86 -0.53 24.82
C PHE A 10 -3.76 -1.54 24.46
N GLN A 11 -3.96 -2.25 23.36
CA GLN A 11 -2.92 -3.11 22.81
C GLN A 11 -1.71 -2.24 22.51
N SER A 12 -0.57 -2.67 23.07
CA SER A 12 0.73 -2.06 22.98
C SER A 12 1.11 -1.71 21.55
N GLU A 13 1.56 -0.48 21.34
CA GLU A 13 2.15 -0.01 20.09
C GLU A 13 3.44 -0.78 19.80
N GLU A 14 3.36 -1.84 18.99
CA GLU A 14 4.56 -2.51 18.51
C GLU A 14 5.23 -1.65 17.44
N VAL A 15 6.40 -1.13 17.80
CA VAL A 15 7.37 -0.56 16.88
C VAL A 15 7.93 -1.71 16.05
N VAL A 16 7.40 -1.92 14.85
CA VAL A 16 7.87 -2.98 13.96
C VAL A 16 9.21 -2.57 13.37
N ASN A 17 10.29 -3.14 13.90
CA ASN A 17 11.60 -3.12 13.26
C ASN A 17 11.60 -4.19 12.17
N ILE A 18 11.47 -3.78 10.91
CA ILE A 18 11.31 -4.72 9.80
C ILE A 18 12.69 -5.11 9.24
N SER A 19 13.35 -6.03 9.93
CA SER A 19 14.49 -6.75 9.35
C SER A 19 14.04 -7.66 8.19
N GLU A 20 12.76 -8.05 8.15
CA GLU A 20 12.17 -9.00 7.21
C GLU A 20 10.96 -8.40 6.48
N ILE A 21 10.49 -9.02 5.40
CA ILE A 21 9.29 -8.57 4.67
C ILE A 21 8.06 -8.87 5.54
N PRO A 22 7.13 -7.92 5.79
CA PRO A 22 5.94 -8.21 6.59
C PRO A 22 5.13 -9.37 5.99
N GLN A 23 4.66 -10.26 6.85
CA GLN A 23 3.94 -11.48 6.45
C GLN A 23 2.63 -11.20 5.69
N ASN A 24 2.00 -10.06 5.96
CA ASN A 24 0.76 -9.62 5.30
C ASN A 24 1.01 -8.73 4.07
N SER A 25 2.22 -8.77 3.51
CA SER A 25 2.55 -8.03 2.30
C SER A 25 2.17 -8.81 1.04
N VAL A 26 1.79 -8.07 0.00
CA VAL A 26 1.59 -8.60 -1.33
C VAL A 26 2.77 -8.21 -2.20
N GLU A 27 3.51 -9.19 -2.73
CA GLU A 27 4.61 -8.92 -3.66
C GLU A 27 4.04 -8.57 -5.05
N ILE A 28 4.30 -7.34 -5.49
CA ILE A 28 3.84 -6.81 -6.78
C ILE A 28 4.92 -7.00 -7.84
N VAL A 29 6.15 -6.62 -7.49
CA VAL A 29 7.34 -6.79 -8.31
C VAL A 29 8.38 -7.48 -7.45
N LYS A 30 8.86 -8.62 -7.94
CA LYS A 30 9.74 -9.53 -7.21
C LYS A 30 10.93 -8.78 -6.61
N ASN A 31 11.13 -8.90 -5.31
CA ASN A 31 12.23 -8.27 -4.56
C ASN A 31 12.29 -6.73 -4.65
N LYS A 32 11.25 -6.06 -5.14
CA LYS A 32 11.30 -4.62 -5.43
C LYS A 32 10.11 -3.84 -4.90
N LEU A 33 8.88 -4.30 -5.17
CA LEU A 33 7.68 -3.56 -4.79
C LEU A 33 6.70 -4.48 -4.07
N TYR A 34 6.28 -4.04 -2.90
CA TYR A 34 5.33 -4.72 -2.04
C TYR A 34 4.15 -3.79 -1.71
N PHE A 35 2.97 -4.36 -1.58
CA PHE A 35 1.80 -3.66 -1.04
C PHE A 35 1.55 -4.05 0.42
N LEU A 36 1.21 -3.08 1.26
CA LEU A 36 0.89 -3.27 2.68
C LEU A 36 -0.40 -2.53 3.05
N ASN A 37 -1.06 -3.03 4.09
CA ASN A 37 -2.18 -2.34 4.74
C ASN A 37 -1.80 -2.04 6.20
N ILE A 38 -1.41 -0.81 6.49
CA ILE A 38 -0.87 -0.38 7.78
C ILE A 38 -1.27 1.08 8.09
N ASN A 39 -1.47 1.40 9.37
CA ASN A 39 -1.84 2.75 9.82
C ASN A 39 -0.66 3.67 10.17
N LYS A 40 0.51 3.09 10.47
CA LYS A 40 1.72 3.85 10.81
C LYS A 40 2.87 3.34 9.96
N GLN A 41 3.63 4.27 9.40
CA GLN A 41 4.89 3.95 8.75
C GLN A 41 5.83 3.33 9.80
N PRO A 42 6.43 2.17 9.52
CA PRO A 42 7.43 1.57 10.40
C PRO A 42 8.67 2.45 10.47
N LEU A 43 9.53 2.24 11.47
CA LEU A 43 10.81 2.96 11.53
C LEU A 43 11.67 2.59 10.30
N LEU A 44 12.32 3.60 9.74
CA LEU A 44 13.11 3.50 8.51
C LEU A 44 14.20 2.43 8.65
N SER A 45 14.23 1.51 7.69
CA SER A 45 15.35 0.60 7.43
C SER A 45 16.14 1.17 6.25
N GLU A 46 17.48 1.06 6.25
CA GLU A 46 18.34 1.66 5.22
C GLU A 46 17.97 1.23 3.79
N ARG A 47 17.40 0.03 3.65
CA ARG A 47 17.01 -0.55 2.36
C ARG A 47 15.51 -0.47 2.05
N ASP A 48 14.68 -0.05 3.01
CA ASP A 48 13.21 -0.15 2.89
C ASP A 48 12.56 1.22 2.87
N GLN A 49 12.00 1.56 1.72
CA GLN A 49 11.34 2.83 1.47
C GLN A 49 9.83 2.66 1.48
N PHE A 50 9.14 3.42 2.32
CA PHE A 50 7.68 3.35 2.48
C PHE A 50 7.04 4.58 1.87
N PHE A 51 5.96 4.39 1.13
CA PHE A 51 5.19 5.49 0.56
C PHE A 51 3.70 5.15 0.45
N THR A 52 2.87 6.19 0.42
CA THR A 52 1.41 6.06 0.31
C THR A 52 0.87 7.16 -0.59
N THR A 53 -0.32 6.92 -1.15
CA THR A 53 -1.07 7.89 -1.93
C THR A 53 -2.32 8.41 -1.22
N ASP A 54 -2.58 7.96 0.01
CA ASP A 54 -3.78 8.27 0.81
C ASP A 54 -4.08 9.77 0.90
N SER A 55 -3.03 10.61 0.89
CA SER A 55 -3.14 12.07 0.96
C SER A 55 -2.80 12.79 -0.35
N THR A 56 -2.17 12.13 -1.33
CA THR A 56 -1.64 12.76 -2.55
C THR A 56 -2.51 12.53 -3.78
N LEU A 57 -3.02 11.32 -3.99
CA LEU A 57 -3.92 10.98 -5.10
C LEU A 57 -5.33 10.77 -4.55
N ARG A 58 -6.01 11.88 -4.26
CA ARG A 58 -7.35 11.87 -3.64
C ARG A 58 -8.44 11.98 -4.69
N TYR A 59 -9.43 11.09 -4.58
CA TYR A 59 -10.68 11.21 -5.31
C TYR A 59 -11.44 12.45 -4.84
N LYS A 60 -12.09 13.15 -5.77
CA LYS A 60 -12.94 14.30 -5.47
C LYS A 60 -14.40 13.86 -5.58
N SER A 61 -14.99 13.57 -4.42
CA SER A 61 -16.38 13.14 -4.29
C SER A 61 -17.37 14.23 -4.74
N PHE A 62 -18.46 13.81 -5.38
CA PHE A 62 -19.64 14.64 -5.66
C PHE A 62 -20.77 14.43 -4.64
N GLY A 63 -20.66 13.42 -3.77
CA GLY A 63 -21.63 13.10 -2.72
C GLY A 63 -21.11 12.00 -1.78
N LEU A 64 -21.50 10.75 -2.05
CA LEU A 64 -21.12 9.55 -1.28
C LEU A 64 -20.21 8.60 -2.09
N ASP A 65 -19.81 9.02 -3.29
CA ASP A 65 -18.85 8.34 -4.15
C ASP A 65 -17.42 8.57 -3.64
N PHE A 66 -16.63 7.49 -3.55
CA PHE A 66 -15.25 7.55 -3.09
C PHE A 66 -14.21 7.20 -4.17
N GLY A 67 -14.65 6.70 -5.33
CA GLY A 67 -13.75 6.20 -6.36
C GLY A 67 -14.47 5.52 -7.53
N PRO A 68 -13.70 4.84 -8.40
CA PRO A 68 -12.24 4.76 -8.38
C PRO A 68 -11.58 6.08 -8.81
N LEU A 69 -10.27 6.19 -8.60
CA LEU A 69 -9.46 7.30 -9.11
C LEU A 69 -9.55 7.39 -10.64
N ASN A 70 -9.54 8.61 -11.17
CA ASN A 70 -9.62 8.85 -12.61
C ASN A 70 -8.34 8.38 -13.35
N ILE A 71 -8.45 8.21 -14.67
CA ILE A 71 -7.35 7.71 -15.52
C ILE A 71 -6.08 8.58 -15.48
N GLY A 72 -6.21 9.89 -15.23
CA GLY A 72 -5.05 10.78 -15.09
C GLY A 72 -4.22 10.45 -13.85
N TYR A 73 -4.87 10.06 -12.75
CA TYR A 73 -4.16 9.57 -11.55
C TYR A 73 -3.60 8.17 -11.74
N VAL A 74 -4.31 7.29 -12.45
CA VAL A 74 -3.77 5.97 -12.82
C VAL A 74 -2.47 6.12 -13.61
N TYR A 75 -2.46 6.96 -14.66
CA TYR A 75 -1.27 7.22 -15.46
C TYR A 75 -0.11 7.74 -14.61
N ARG A 76 -0.34 8.78 -13.80
CA ARG A 76 0.68 9.36 -12.91
C ARG A 76 1.27 8.33 -11.96
N PHE A 77 0.42 7.54 -11.31
CA PHE A 77 0.86 6.49 -10.41
C PHE A 77 1.69 5.43 -11.14
N CYS A 78 1.20 4.91 -12.26
CA CYS A 78 1.91 3.87 -13.00
C CYS A 78 3.29 4.36 -13.49
N THR A 79 3.38 5.57 -14.04
CA THR A 79 4.66 6.15 -14.47
C THR A 79 5.61 6.40 -13.31
N MET A 80 5.09 6.81 -12.15
CA MET A 80 5.91 7.01 -10.94
C MET A 80 6.52 5.69 -10.48
N ILE A 81 5.71 4.62 -10.43
CA ILE A 81 6.17 3.29 -10.02
C ILE A 81 7.15 2.68 -11.03
N ASP A 82 6.85 2.79 -12.33
CA ASP A 82 7.72 2.25 -13.38
C ASP A 82 9.11 2.92 -13.36
N ASN A 83 9.15 4.25 -13.28
CA ASN A 83 10.40 5.00 -13.15
C ASN A 83 11.15 4.62 -11.87
N LEU A 84 10.45 4.55 -10.73
CA LEU A 84 11.04 4.19 -9.44
C LEU A 84 11.75 2.82 -9.50
N ILE A 85 11.10 1.82 -10.11
CA ILE A 85 11.66 0.47 -10.24
C ILE A 85 12.84 0.46 -11.22
N GLN A 86 12.74 1.17 -12.35
CA GLN A 86 13.82 1.24 -13.34
C GLN A 86 15.08 1.92 -12.78
N GLU A 87 14.91 3.03 -12.06
CA GLU A 87 16.02 3.78 -11.43
C GLU A 87 16.78 2.93 -10.41
N HIS A 88 16.07 2.10 -9.65
CA HIS A 88 16.63 1.29 -8.56
C HIS A 88 16.78 -0.19 -8.93
N GLN A 89 16.81 -0.53 -10.22
CA GLN A 89 16.88 -1.92 -10.70
C GLN A 89 18.07 -2.69 -10.08
N ASN A 90 19.23 -2.04 -9.99
CA ASN A 90 20.49 -2.67 -9.61
C ASN A 90 20.81 -2.57 -8.11
N ASP A 91 19.99 -1.85 -7.35
CA ASP A 91 20.21 -1.62 -5.93
C ASP A 91 19.51 -2.69 -5.08
N ASN A 92 19.82 -2.78 -3.79
CA ASN A 92 19.15 -3.70 -2.87
C ASN A 92 17.95 -3.07 -2.15
N GLU A 93 17.49 -1.91 -2.65
CA GLU A 93 16.35 -1.20 -2.11
C GLU A 93 15.03 -1.90 -2.45
N ARG A 94 14.10 -1.84 -1.49
CA ARG A 94 12.74 -2.35 -1.57
C ARG A 94 11.76 -1.24 -1.27
N PHE A 95 10.68 -1.21 -2.01
CA PHE A 95 9.64 -0.22 -1.91
C PHE A 95 8.35 -0.84 -1.38
N PHE A 96 7.73 -0.17 -0.43
CA PHE A 96 6.51 -0.60 0.22
C PHE A 96 5.43 0.46 0.00
N TYR A 97 4.55 0.19 -0.96
CA TYR A 97 3.35 0.97 -1.17
C TYR A 97 2.31 0.56 -0.12
N PHE A 98 1.80 1.51 0.66
CA PHE A 98 0.81 1.17 1.68
C PHE A 98 -0.43 2.06 1.64
N SER A 99 -1.54 1.50 2.11
CA SER A 99 -2.75 2.25 2.47
C SER A 99 -3.03 2.13 3.97
N SER A 100 -3.74 3.12 4.51
CA SER A 100 -4.36 2.99 5.84
C SER A 100 -5.51 1.97 5.85
N PHE A 101 -6.01 1.62 7.05
CA PHE A 101 -7.17 0.72 7.21
C PHE A 101 -8.52 1.35 6.80
N ASP A 102 -8.52 2.59 6.34
CA ASP A 102 -9.69 3.22 5.74
C ASP A 102 -10.09 2.48 4.46
N GLN A 103 -11.32 1.98 4.41
CA GLN A 103 -11.76 1.10 3.34
C GLN A 103 -11.78 1.78 1.96
N GLU A 104 -12.14 3.06 1.91
CA GLU A 104 -12.22 3.84 0.68
C GLU A 104 -10.82 4.10 0.11
N LYS A 105 -9.87 4.47 0.98
CA LYS A 105 -8.47 4.65 0.60
C LYS A 105 -7.82 3.36 0.18
N ARG A 106 -8.03 2.28 0.94
CA ARG A 106 -7.52 0.94 0.60
C ARG A 106 -8.05 0.46 -0.74
N ALA A 107 -9.34 0.62 -1.00
CA ALA A 107 -9.93 0.25 -2.29
C ALA A 107 -9.30 1.05 -3.45
N ASN A 108 -9.10 2.35 -3.29
CA ASN A 108 -8.45 3.19 -4.30
C ASN A 108 -6.95 2.84 -4.48
N ALA A 109 -6.24 2.50 -3.41
CA ALA A 109 -4.83 2.11 -3.47
C ALA A 109 -4.65 0.76 -4.17
N ILE A 110 -5.49 -0.23 -3.84
CA ILE A 110 -5.52 -1.52 -4.53
C ILE A 110 -5.90 -1.32 -6.01
N PHE A 111 -6.87 -0.46 -6.31
CA PHE A 111 -7.20 -0.14 -7.69
C PHE A 111 -6.00 0.40 -8.48
N LEU A 112 -5.19 1.29 -7.88
CA LEU A 112 -3.98 1.81 -8.52
C LEU A 112 -2.94 0.72 -8.78
N ILE A 113 -2.66 -0.15 -7.79
CA ILE A 113 -1.63 -1.19 -7.94
C ILE A 113 -2.04 -2.28 -8.94
N VAL A 114 -3.33 -2.68 -8.93
CA VAL A 114 -3.90 -3.62 -9.90
C VAL A 114 -3.88 -3.04 -11.31
N SER A 115 -4.15 -1.74 -11.45
CA SER A 115 -4.04 -1.03 -12.73
C SER A 115 -2.60 -1.02 -13.25
N TYR A 116 -1.62 -0.75 -12.38
CA TYR A 116 -0.20 -0.84 -12.73
C TYR A 116 0.21 -2.24 -13.19
N MET A 117 -0.19 -3.27 -12.44
CA MET A 117 0.08 -4.67 -12.79
C MET A 117 -0.50 -5.05 -14.16
N THR A 118 -1.71 -4.56 -14.46
CA THR A 118 -2.38 -4.84 -15.73
C THR A 118 -1.74 -4.09 -16.90
N LEU A 119 -1.43 -2.80 -16.71
CA LEU A 119 -0.98 -1.91 -17.79
C LEU A 119 0.53 -2.01 -18.06
N PHE A 120 1.36 -2.25 -17.04
CA PHE A 120 2.82 -2.19 -17.14
C PHE A 120 3.50 -3.54 -16.91
N GLN A 121 2.87 -4.47 -16.17
CA GLN A 121 3.45 -5.80 -15.86
C GLN A 121 2.86 -6.95 -16.68
N ASN A 122 2.05 -6.65 -17.71
CA ASN A 122 1.41 -7.64 -18.60
C ASN A 122 0.58 -8.71 -17.86
N LYS A 123 0.07 -8.41 -16.67
CA LYS A 123 -0.84 -9.30 -15.95
C LYS A 123 -2.27 -9.15 -16.49
N THR A 124 -3.04 -10.23 -16.48
CA THR A 124 -4.49 -10.13 -16.64
C THR A 124 -5.11 -9.47 -15.41
N SER A 125 -6.30 -8.91 -15.55
CA SER A 125 -7.01 -8.30 -14.41
C SER A 125 -7.27 -9.30 -13.27
N GLN A 126 -7.47 -10.58 -13.61
CA GLN A 126 -7.67 -11.64 -12.63
C GLN A 126 -6.38 -11.91 -11.84
N GLU A 127 -5.25 -12.13 -12.51
CA GLU A 127 -3.95 -12.36 -11.86
C GLU A 127 -3.47 -11.15 -11.04
N ALA A 128 -3.83 -9.94 -11.46
CA ALA A 128 -3.48 -8.72 -10.74
C ALA A 128 -4.31 -8.57 -9.46
N PHE A 129 -5.57 -9.02 -9.46
CA PHE A 129 -6.48 -8.86 -8.33
C PHE A 129 -6.45 -10.03 -7.33
N GLU A 130 -6.15 -11.26 -7.79
CA GLU A 130 -6.09 -12.48 -6.96
C GLU A 130 -5.38 -12.31 -5.60
N PRO A 131 -4.24 -11.61 -5.47
CA PRO A 131 -3.57 -11.45 -4.18
C PRO A 131 -4.34 -10.59 -3.15
N PHE A 132 -5.42 -9.93 -3.56
CA PHE A 132 -6.21 -9.01 -2.76
C PHE A 132 -7.62 -9.54 -2.43
N GLU A 133 -7.98 -10.74 -2.88
CA GLU A 133 -9.24 -11.42 -2.52
C GLU A 133 -9.30 -11.85 -1.04
#